data_AF-A0A225NI59-F1
#
_entry.id   AF-A0A225NI59-F1
#
_cell.length_a   1.000
_cell.length_b   1.000
_cell.length_c   1.000
_cell.angle_alpha   90.00
_cell.angle_beta   90.00
_cell.angle_gamma   90.00
#
_symmetry.space_group_name_H-M   'P 1'
#
loop_
_entity.id
_entity.type
_entity.pdbx_description
1 polymer ?
#
loop_
_entity_poly.entity_id
_entity_poly.type
_entity_poly.pdbx_seq_one_letter_code
_entity_poly.pdbx_strand_id
1 'polypeptide(L)'
;MARIAGVNIPTAKRVPIALTYITGIGNTSAKAICEAVGIDPTRRVNELSDAEVLQIREHIDANFTVEGDLRREVQMNIKRLMDLGCYRGLRHRRNLPVRGQRTHTNARTRKGPAKPIAGKKK
;
A
#
# COMPACT_ATOMS: atom_id res chain seq x y z
N MET A 1 -1.78 -21.06 9.67
CA MET A 1 -1.23 -19.93 8.87
C MET A 1 -2.42 -19.14 8.37
N ALA A 2 -2.59 -17.88 8.77
CA ALA A 2 -3.73 -17.07 8.35
C ALA A 2 -3.42 -16.40 7.00
N ARG A 3 -4.19 -16.74 5.96
CA ARG A 3 -4.12 -16.10 4.64
C ARG A 3 -5.37 -15.24 4.43
N ILE A 4 -5.19 -13.94 4.26
CA ILE A 4 -6.28 -12.97 4.13
C ILE A 4 -6.01 -12.13 2.89
N ALA A 5 -7.02 -11.95 2.01
CA ALA A 5 -6.90 -11.23 0.73
C ALA A 5 -5.70 -11.68 -0.13
N GLY A 6 -5.39 -12.99 -0.14
CA GLY A 6 -4.28 -13.54 -0.91
C GLY A 6 -2.88 -13.37 -0.28
N VAL A 7 -2.76 -12.66 0.84
CA VAL A 7 -1.50 -12.39 1.56
C VAL A 7 -1.41 -13.23 2.85
N ASN A 8 -0.21 -13.74 3.13
CA ASN A 8 0.09 -14.41 4.39
C ASN A 8 0.43 -13.37 5.45
N ILE A 9 -0.42 -13.23 6.47
CA ILE A 9 -0.20 -12.25 7.54
C ILE A 9 0.67 -12.84 8.67
N PRO A 10 1.51 -12.02 9.35
CA PRO A 10 2.34 -12.51 10.45
C PRO A 10 1.50 -13.02 11.62
N THR A 11 1.75 -14.25 12.07
CA THR A 11 0.95 -14.92 13.12
C THR A 11 1.28 -14.43 14.54
N ALA A 12 2.52 -14.01 14.81
CA ALA A 12 2.96 -13.61 16.14
C ALA A 12 2.62 -12.15 16.52
N LYS A 13 1.90 -11.42 15.65
CA LYS A 13 1.55 -10.01 15.85
C LYS A 13 0.11 -9.84 16.30
N ARG A 14 -0.18 -8.70 16.92
CA ARG A 14 -1.55 -8.26 17.21
C ARG A 14 -2.34 -8.13 15.90
N VAL A 15 -3.62 -8.52 15.92
CA VAL A 15 -4.50 -8.48 14.74
C VAL A 15 -4.46 -7.14 13.99
N PRO A 16 -4.69 -5.98 14.62
CA PRO A 16 -4.71 -4.71 13.89
C PRO A 16 -3.37 -4.37 13.21
N ILE A 17 -2.24 -4.81 13.77
CA ILE A 17 -0.90 -4.60 13.19
C ILE A 17 -0.59 -5.64 12.10
N ALA A 18 -1.15 -6.83 12.20
CA ALA A 18 -1.00 -7.84 11.16
C ALA A 18 -1.78 -7.47 9.90
N LEU A 19 -2.98 -6.88 10.05
CA LEU A 19 -3.81 -6.45 8.92
C LEU A 19 -3.18 -5.34 8.08
N THR A 20 -2.33 -4.48 8.67
CA THR A 20 -1.64 -3.41 7.91
C THR A 20 -0.59 -3.92 6.92
N TYR A 21 -0.28 -5.21 6.94
CA TYR A 21 0.54 -5.82 5.89
C TYR A 21 -0.18 -5.94 4.56
N ILE A 22 -1.51 -5.86 4.57
CA ILE A 22 -2.35 -5.88 3.38
C ILE A 22 -2.37 -4.47 2.78
N THR A 23 -1.97 -4.37 1.51
CA THR A 23 -2.00 -3.14 0.72
C THR A 23 -3.44 -2.63 0.63
N GLY A 24 -3.67 -1.39 1.09
CA GLY A 24 -5.00 -0.78 1.15
C GLY A 24 -5.57 -0.71 2.57
N ILE A 25 -4.98 -1.44 3.53
CA ILE A 25 -5.38 -1.39 4.94
C ILE A 25 -4.35 -0.61 5.75
N GLY A 26 -4.78 0.49 6.35
CA GLY A 26 -4.00 1.28 7.31
C GLY A 26 -4.40 1.03 8.76
N ASN A 27 -3.77 1.72 9.70
CA ASN A 27 -4.06 1.57 11.14
C ASN A 27 -5.52 1.89 11.49
N THR A 28 -6.11 2.89 10.84
CA THR A 28 -7.50 3.30 11.08
C THR A 28 -8.47 2.25 10.57
N SER A 29 -8.29 1.82 9.32
CA SER A 29 -9.12 0.77 8.70
C SER A 29 -8.99 -0.56 9.47
N ALA A 30 -7.78 -0.93 9.88
CA ALA A 30 -7.56 -2.15 10.66
C ALA A 30 -8.31 -2.14 12.00
N LYS A 31 -8.33 -1.00 12.70
CA LYS A 31 -9.13 -0.85 13.93
C LYS A 31 -10.62 -0.96 13.65
N ALA A 32 -11.12 -0.28 12.62
CA ALA A 32 -12.53 -0.35 12.22
C ALA A 32 -12.96 -1.78 11.85
N ILE A 33 -12.10 -2.54 11.16
CA ILE A 33 -12.35 -3.96 10.84
C ILE A 33 -12.43 -4.80 12.12
N CYS A 34 -11.48 -4.62 13.05
CA CYS A 34 -11.53 -5.34 14.34
C CYS A 34 -12.79 -5.00 15.15
N GLU A 35 -13.18 -3.73 15.19
CA GLU A 35 -14.40 -3.27 15.87
C GLU A 35 -15.67 -3.85 15.22
N ALA A 36 -15.74 -3.88 13.88
CA ALA A 36 -16.88 -4.42 13.15
C ALA A 36 -17.05 -5.94 13.32
N VAL A 37 -15.93 -6.68 13.41
CA VAL A 37 -15.96 -8.15 13.63
C VAL A 37 -16.06 -8.49 15.13
N GLY A 38 -15.86 -7.52 16.02
CA GLY A 38 -15.91 -7.75 17.47
C GLY A 38 -14.66 -8.43 18.04
N ILE A 39 -13.51 -8.28 17.38
CA ILE A 39 -12.23 -8.86 17.82
C ILE A 39 -11.48 -7.87 18.70
N ASP A 40 -11.08 -8.32 19.89
CA ASP A 40 -10.26 -7.50 20.78
C ASP A 40 -8.90 -7.13 20.14
N PRO A 41 -8.52 -5.84 20.08
CA PRO A 41 -7.29 -5.39 19.44
C PRO A 41 -5.98 -5.87 20.10
N THR A 42 -6.04 -6.41 21.33
CA THR A 42 -4.84 -6.91 22.02
C THR A 42 -4.50 -8.34 21.63
N ARG A 43 -5.48 -9.10 21.12
CA ARG A 43 -5.31 -10.48 20.65
C ARG A 43 -4.31 -10.57 19.51
N ARG A 44 -3.65 -11.72 19.43
CA ARG A 44 -2.71 -12.05 18.36
C ARG A 44 -3.37 -12.92 17.30
N VAL A 45 -2.80 -12.92 16.10
CA VAL A 45 -3.34 -13.66 14.95
C VAL A 45 -3.32 -15.18 15.17
N ASN A 46 -2.36 -15.69 15.94
CA ASN A 46 -2.30 -17.12 16.30
C ASN A 46 -3.37 -17.55 17.31
N GLU A 47 -4.04 -16.61 17.98
CA GLU A 47 -5.11 -16.88 18.94
C GLU A 47 -6.50 -16.81 18.29
N LEU A 48 -6.57 -16.42 17.02
CA LEU A 48 -7.82 -16.35 16.27
C LEU A 48 -8.28 -17.75 15.86
N SER A 49 -9.59 -17.96 15.97
CA SER A 49 -10.28 -19.11 15.40
C SER A 49 -10.43 -18.97 13.89
N ASP A 50 -10.58 -20.10 13.18
CA ASP A 50 -10.78 -20.10 11.74
C ASP A 50 -12.07 -19.36 11.32
N ALA A 51 -13.10 -19.38 12.19
CA ALA A 51 -14.34 -18.64 11.97
C ALA A 51 -14.13 -17.12 12.04
N GLU A 52 -13.38 -16.61 13.03
CA GLU A 52 -13.02 -15.19 13.13
C GLU A 52 -12.16 -14.75 11.93
N VAL A 53 -11.23 -15.60 11.48
CA VAL A 53 -10.42 -15.32 10.29
C VAL A 53 -11.29 -15.23 9.03
N LEU A 54 -12.31 -16.09 8.90
CA LEU A 54 -13.26 -16.04 7.80
C LEU A 54 -14.09 -14.75 7.83
N GLN A 55 -14.61 -14.37 9.00
CA GLN A 55 -15.37 -13.12 9.17
C GLN A 55 -14.54 -11.88 8.81
N ILE A 56 -13.27 -11.83 9.21
CA ILE A 56 -12.35 -10.75 8.80
C ILE A 56 -12.20 -10.73 7.28
N ARG A 57 -12.06 -11.90 6.64
CA ARG A 57 -11.92 -11.99 5.18
C ARG A 57 -13.17 -11.46 4.47
N GLU A 58 -14.35 -11.95 4.84
CA GLU A 58 -15.61 -11.53 4.23
C GLU A 58 -15.86 -10.03 4.41
N HIS A 59 -15.54 -9.49 5.59
CA HIS A 59 -15.68 -8.07 5.86
C HIS A 59 -14.72 -7.22 5.01
N ILE A 60 -13.49 -7.69 4.78
CA ILE A 60 -12.51 -7.02 3.91
C ILE A 60 -12.98 -7.06 2.45
N ASP A 61 -13.36 -8.23 1.95
CA ASP A 61 -13.74 -8.42 0.55
C ASP A 61 -15.00 -7.62 0.18
N ALA A 62 -15.94 -7.44 1.12
CA ALA A 62 -17.17 -6.67 0.90
C ALA A 62 -16.98 -5.14 0.93
N ASN A 63 -16.11 -4.64 1.81
CA ASN A 63 -16.06 -3.20 2.13
C ASN A 63 -14.81 -2.48 1.60
N PHE A 64 -13.74 -3.21 1.24
CA PHE A 64 -12.46 -2.60 0.92
C PHE A 64 -11.90 -3.12 -0.41
N THR A 65 -11.38 -2.20 -1.23
CA THR A 65 -10.54 -2.55 -2.38
C THR A 65 -9.10 -2.71 -1.92
N VAL A 66 -8.59 -3.93 -1.96
CA VAL A 66 -7.27 -4.29 -1.43
C VAL A 66 -6.36 -4.92 -2.48
N GLU A 67 -5.07 -4.93 -2.19
CA GLU A 67 -4.03 -5.61 -2.97
C GLU A 67 -4.03 -5.35 -4.48
N GLY A 68 -4.34 -6.38 -5.28
CA GLY A 68 -4.19 -6.36 -6.72
C GLY A 68 -5.09 -5.32 -7.38
N ASP A 69 -6.33 -5.23 -6.94
CA ASP A 69 -7.32 -4.33 -7.53
C ASP A 69 -6.96 -2.87 -7.24
N LEU A 70 -6.60 -2.56 -5.99
CA LEU A 70 -6.15 -1.22 -5.62
C LEU A 70 -4.87 -0.81 -6.38
N ARG A 71 -3.90 -1.73 -6.52
CA ARG A 71 -2.66 -1.47 -7.27
C ARG A 71 -2.96 -1.23 -8.76
N ARG A 72 -3.86 -2.02 -9.34
CA ARG A 72 -4.28 -1.89 -10.74
C ARG A 72 -5.00 -0.56 -10.98
N GLU A 73 -5.90 -0.18 -10.08
CA GLU A 73 -6.62 1.10 -10.16
C GLU A 73 -5.64 2.28 -10.13
N VAL A 74 -4.69 2.29 -9.18
CA VAL A 74 -3.67 3.33 -9.09
C VAL A 74 -2.79 3.37 -10.33
N GLN A 75 -2.38 2.22 -10.85
CA GLN A 75 -1.58 2.14 -12.08
C GLN A 75 -2.35 2.69 -13.29
N MET A 76 -3.63 2.34 -13.44
CA MET A 76 -4.50 2.85 -14.49
C MET A 76 -4.71 4.36 -14.38
N ASN A 77 -4.87 4.88 -13.17
CA ASN A 77 -4.96 6.31 -12.92
C ASN A 77 -3.70 7.07 -13.37
N ILE A 78 -2.50 6.53 -13.08
CA ILE A 78 -1.23 7.11 -13.53
C ILE A 78 -1.09 7.01 -15.05
N LYS A 79 -1.43 5.86 -15.64
CA LYS A 79 -1.39 5.63 -17.09
C LYS A 79 -2.29 6.62 -17.83
N ARG A 80 -3.53 6.79 -17.38
CA ARG A 80 -4.47 7.79 -17.91
C ARG A 80 -3.87 9.20 -17.93
N LEU A 81 -3.20 9.63 -16.85
CA LEU A 81 -2.55 10.95 -16.81
C LEU A 81 -1.41 11.07 -17.84
N MET A 82 -0.65 9.99 -18.05
CA MET A 82 0.45 9.96 -19.03
C MET A 82 -0.05 9.97 -20.47
N ASP A 83 -1.15 9.26 -20.76
CA ASP A 83 -1.74 9.15 -22.09
C ASP A 83 -2.43 10.47 -22.49
N LEU A 84 -3.10 11.14 -21.55
CA LEU A 84 -3.70 12.47 -21.74
C LEU A 84 -2.65 13.57 -22.04
N GLY A 85 -1.38 13.34 -21.69
CA GLY A 85 -0.31 14.32 -21.91
C GLY A 85 -0.34 15.54 -20.98
N CYS A 86 -1.14 15.52 -19.92
CA CYS A 86 -1.19 16.60 -18.93
C CYS A 86 0.15 16.81 -18.21
N TYR A 87 0.38 17.98 -17.60
CA TYR A 87 1.63 18.29 -16.88
C TYR A 87 2.01 17.18 -15.89
N ARG A 88 1.06 16.68 -15.08
CA ARG A 88 1.32 15.59 -14.13
C ARG A 88 1.79 14.32 -14.83
N GLY A 89 1.17 13.96 -15.96
CA GLY A 89 1.58 12.82 -16.79
C GLY A 89 3.01 12.95 -17.32
N LEU A 90 3.38 14.12 -17.83
CA LEU A 90 4.74 14.40 -18.29
C LEU A 90 5.77 14.28 -17.16
N ARG A 91 5.42 14.71 -15.94
CA ARG A 91 6.28 14.54 -14.74
C ARG A 91 6.42 13.07 -14.34
N HIS A 92 5.33 12.30 -14.40
CA HIS A 92 5.36 10.85 -14.19
C HIS A 92 6.29 10.16 -15.20
N ARG A 93 6.14 10.47 -16.49
CA ARG A 93 6.96 9.92 -17.59
C ARG A 93 8.46 10.23 -17.43
N ARG A 94 8.80 11.44 -16.96
CA ARG A 94 10.19 11.88 -16.76
C ARG A 94 10.81 11.44 -15.42
N ASN A 95 10.10 10.66 -14.59
CA ASN A 95 10.51 10.31 -13.23
C ASN A 95 10.90 11.55 -12.39
N LEU A 96 10.08 12.60 -12.49
CA LEU A 96 10.24 13.82 -11.71
C LEU A 96 9.12 13.97 -10.67
N PRO A 97 9.36 14.74 -9.59
CA PRO A 97 8.33 15.06 -8.61
C PRO A 97 7.12 15.76 -9.26
N VAL A 98 5.91 15.34 -8.88
CA VAL A 98 4.66 15.66 -9.59
C VAL A 98 3.88 16.82 -8.94
N ARG A 99 4.15 17.14 -7.66
CA ARG A 99 3.41 18.13 -6.87
C ARG A 99 4.16 19.47 -6.75
N GLY A 100 4.76 19.94 -7.84
CA GLY A 100 5.44 21.26 -7.86
C GLY A 100 6.73 21.36 -7.03
N GLN A 101 7.31 20.24 -6.59
CA GLN A 101 8.51 20.27 -5.76
C GLN A 101 9.77 20.66 -6.55
N ARG A 102 10.73 21.31 -5.88
CA ARG A 102 12.03 21.72 -6.46
C ARG A 102 12.80 20.50 -7.01
N THR A 103 13.25 20.59 -8.26
CA THR A 103 13.97 19.49 -8.94
C THR A 103 15.47 19.71 -9.09
N HIS A 104 16.00 20.87 -8.74
CA HIS A 104 17.42 21.20 -8.89
C HIS A 104 18.31 20.36 -7.95
N THR A 105 17.97 20.33 -6.65
CA THR A 105 18.78 19.68 -5.61
C THR A 105 18.18 18.35 -5.15
N ASN A 106 17.13 18.39 -4.33
CA ASN A 106 16.62 17.25 -3.57
C ASN A 106 15.37 16.65 -4.24
N ALA A 107 15.56 15.64 -5.07
CA ALA A 107 14.47 14.90 -5.72
C ALA A 107 14.77 13.39 -5.88
N ARG A 108 15.67 12.85 -5.04
CA ARG A 108 16.24 11.50 -5.21
C ARG A 108 15.24 10.37 -5.01
N THR A 109 14.27 10.52 -4.09
CA THR A 109 13.18 9.54 -3.92
C THR A 109 12.42 9.28 -5.22
N ARG A 110 12.31 10.28 -6.11
CA ARG A 110 11.62 10.16 -7.40
C ARG A 110 12.58 9.92 -8.57
N LYS A 111 13.76 10.53 -8.58
CA LYS A 111 14.78 10.38 -9.65
C LYS A 111 15.58 9.07 -9.54
N GLY A 112 15.53 8.40 -8.40
CA GLY A 112 16.39 7.27 -8.08
C GLY A 112 17.77 7.70 -7.56
N PRO A 113 18.65 6.71 -7.30
CA PRO A 113 20.01 6.93 -6.81
C PRO A 113 20.81 7.82 -7.77
N ALA A 114 21.80 8.53 -7.23
CA ALA A 114 22.65 9.38 -8.05
C ALA A 114 23.46 8.53 -9.03
N LYS A 115 23.18 8.67 -10.33
CA LYS A 115 24.02 8.09 -11.38
C LYS A 115 25.30 8.92 -11.47
N PRO A 116 26.47 8.38 -11.12
CA PRO A 116 27.72 9.09 -11.29
C PRO A 116 27.97 9.29 -12.79
N ILE A 117 28.48 10.46 -13.17
CA ILE A 117 28.98 10.67 -14.52
C ILE A 117 30.36 10.02 -14.56
N ALA A 118 30.52 9.00 -15.41
CA ALA A 118 31.82 8.39 -15.64
C ALA A 118 32.82 9.47 -16.07
N GLY A 119 33.96 9.56 -15.38
CA GLY A 119 35.02 10.52 -15.70
C GLY A 119 34.91 11.91 -15.04
N LYS A 120 33.99 12.13 -14.09
CA LYS A 120 34.02 13.38 -13.30
C LYS A 120 35.21 13.35 -12.33
N LYS A 121 36.37 13.89 -12.76
CA LYS A 121 37.50 14.17 -11.88
C LYS A 121 37.00 15.03 -10.71
N LYS A 122 37.46 14.69 -9.51
CA LYS A 122 37.26 15.50 -8.31
C LYS A 122 37.81 16.91 -8.54
#